data_AF-A0A5R9IP07-F1
#
_entry.id   AF-A0A5R9IP07-F1
#
_cell.length_a   1.000
_cell.length_b   1.000
_cell.length_c   1.000
_cell.angle_alpha   90.00
_cell.angle_beta   90.00
_cell.angle_gamma   90.00
#
_symmetry.space_group_name_H-M   'P 1'
#
loop_
_entity.id
_entity.type
_entity.pdbx_description
1 polymer ?
#
loop_
_entity_poly.entity_id
_entity_poly.type
_entity_poly.pdbx_seq_one_letter_code
_entity_poly.pdbx_strand_id
1 'polypeptide(L)'
;MSWSKFKFNCRILTTQLKHGKSRVQALETIEDAKSNFPFNKSKIAALPTFLFSRMLDLEDDKKLAYSAKLYSQLDFHSSTFDANQRKRYRNFQIYLTWLFIVFVLVGGIYRHHVLPNFEAVYAELEISVSASLMTMDSIWLSGIFLLASALLITFILNHFIKKVDNYIIKPNKSRLFRIIVPGKIRRQIDAIHQLIMAPLASNGTPITQSINWLEANQLNVAEEINAMILEQKNILENDIEKRMGWYIALVFLLIIFLIYELVNVMYLPIFQLGATI
;
A
#
# COMPACT_ATOMS: atom_id res chain seq x y z
N MET A 1 17.86 -10.01 1.99
CA MET A 1 19.08 -9.16 2.06
C MET A 1 18.69 -7.71 1.84
N SER A 2 19.50 -6.75 2.25
CA SER A 2 19.26 -5.33 1.94
C SER A 2 19.66 -4.99 0.50
N TRP A 3 19.18 -3.87 -0.04
CA TRP A 3 19.60 -3.38 -1.36
C TRP A 3 21.11 -3.10 -1.40
N SER A 4 21.68 -2.52 -0.35
CA SER A 4 23.12 -2.25 -0.27
C SER A 4 23.93 -3.54 -0.30
N LYS A 5 23.49 -4.59 0.42
CA LYS A 5 24.14 -5.90 0.39
C LYS A 5 24.01 -6.56 -0.98
N PHE A 6 22.84 -6.46 -1.62
CA PHE A 6 22.62 -6.97 -2.97
C PHE A 6 23.53 -6.28 -4.00
N LYS A 7 23.58 -4.94 -4.04
CA LYS A 7 24.45 -4.21 -4.96
C LYS A 7 25.92 -4.55 -4.72
N PHE A 8 26.33 -4.67 -3.46
CA PHE A 8 27.69 -5.07 -3.11
C PHE A 8 28.03 -6.45 -3.68
N ASN A 9 27.15 -7.45 -3.48
CA ASN A 9 27.33 -8.78 -4.05
C ASN A 9 27.42 -8.72 -5.59
N CYS A 10 26.58 -7.91 -6.24
CA CYS A 10 26.62 -7.71 -7.69
C CYS A 10 27.94 -7.09 -8.16
N ARG A 11 28.50 -6.12 -7.40
CA ARG A 11 29.82 -5.53 -7.70
C ARG A 11 30.93 -6.56 -7.59
N ILE A 12 30.94 -7.37 -6.53
CA ILE A 12 31.94 -8.45 -6.38
C ILE A 12 31.81 -9.44 -7.54
N LEU A 13 30.61 -9.93 -7.84
CA LEU A 13 30.38 -10.85 -8.96
C LEU A 13 30.91 -10.28 -10.27
N THR A 14 30.56 -9.03 -10.58
CA THR A 14 31.01 -8.35 -11.81
C THR A 14 32.53 -8.29 -11.88
N THR A 15 33.20 -7.88 -10.80
CA THR A 15 34.66 -7.76 -10.76
C THR A 15 35.35 -9.11 -10.90
N GLN A 16 34.94 -10.12 -10.13
CA GLN A 16 35.58 -11.44 -10.14
C GLN A 16 35.39 -12.16 -11.49
N LEU A 17 34.19 -12.09 -12.08
CA LEU A 17 33.92 -12.67 -13.39
C LEU A 17 34.70 -11.94 -14.51
N LYS A 18 34.85 -10.61 -14.43
CA LYS A 18 35.67 -9.84 -15.37
C LYS A 18 37.16 -10.23 -15.32
N HIS A 19 37.65 -10.65 -14.15
CA HIS A 19 39.01 -11.16 -13.97
C HIS A 19 39.17 -12.65 -14.32
N GLY A 20 38.16 -13.27 -14.95
CA GLY A 20 38.23 -14.66 -15.42
C GLY A 20 38.11 -15.71 -14.31
N LYS A 21 37.71 -15.32 -13.09
CA LYS A 21 37.44 -16.29 -12.02
C LYS A 21 36.16 -17.06 -12.30
N SER A 22 36.09 -18.29 -11.78
CA SER A 22 34.89 -19.11 -11.88
C SER A 22 33.78 -18.57 -10.97
N ARG A 23 32.53 -18.94 -11.29
CA ARG A 23 31.35 -18.61 -10.48
C ARG A 23 31.51 -19.01 -9.01
N VAL A 24 32.11 -20.17 -8.76
CA VAL A 24 32.34 -20.70 -7.40
C VAL A 24 33.31 -19.81 -6.62
N GLN A 25 34.44 -19.46 -7.22
CA GLN A 25 35.43 -18.56 -6.61
C GLN A 25 34.87 -17.16 -6.33
N ALA A 26 34.01 -16.66 -7.22
CA ALA A 26 33.34 -15.38 -7.01
C ALA A 26 32.36 -15.43 -5.83
N LEU A 27 31.65 -16.55 -5.63
CA LEU A 27 30.74 -16.76 -4.50
C LEU A 27 31.50 -16.92 -3.19
N GLU A 28 32.60 -17.67 -3.16
CA GLU A 28 33.49 -17.77 -1.99
C GLU A 28 33.98 -16.39 -1.54
N THR A 29 34.40 -15.54 -2.49
CA THR A 29 34.81 -14.16 -2.20
C THR A 29 33.68 -13.34 -1.57
N ILE A 30 32.42 -13.56 -1.98
CA ILE A 30 31.25 -12.91 -1.35
C ILE A 30 31.05 -13.42 0.07
N GLU A 31 31.25 -14.71 0.31
CA GLU A 31 31.12 -15.33 1.64
C GLU A 31 32.17 -14.78 2.60
N ASP A 32 33.43 -14.73 2.16
CA ASP A 32 34.55 -14.17 2.93
C ASP A 32 34.36 -12.66 3.20
N ALA A 33 33.71 -11.94 2.29
CA ALA A 33 33.39 -10.54 2.49
C ALA A 33 32.21 -10.30 3.46
N LYS A 34 31.34 -11.30 3.72
CA LYS A 34 30.18 -11.15 4.63
C LYS A 34 30.60 -10.84 6.07
N SER A 35 31.75 -11.35 6.52
CA SER A 35 32.28 -11.13 7.86
C SER A 35 32.93 -9.75 8.03
N ASN A 36 33.47 -9.20 6.94
CA ASN A 36 34.28 -7.98 6.95
C ASN A 36 33.49 -6.69 6.72
N PHE A 37 32.29 -6.77 6.15
CA PHE A 37 31.46 -5.58 5.88
C PHE A 37 30.21 -5.55 6.76
N PRO A 38 30.03 -4.51 7.61
CA PRO A 38 28.84 -4.35 8.43
C PRO A 38 27.66 -3.88 7.57
N PHE A 39 27.03 -4.81 6.85
CA PHE A 39 25.72 -4.53 6.28
C PHE A 39 24.73 -4.45 7.42
N ASN A 40 24.21 -3.25 7.66
CA ASN A 40 23.23 -2.99 8.70
C ASN A 40 22.11 -4.05 8.66
N LYS A 41 21.62 -4.50 9.83
CA LYS A 41 20.43 -5.38 9.98
C LYS A 41 19.14 -4.66 9.54
N SER A 42 19.22 -3.84 8.50
CA SER A 42 18.09 -3.29 7.77
C SER A 42 17.13 -4.41 7.40
N LYS A 43 15.83 -4.06 7.45
CA LYS A 43 14.73 -4.96 7.14
C LYS A 43 15.08 -5.78 5.89
N ILE A 44 15.09 -7.10 6.04
CA ILE A 44 15.33 -8.04 4.94
C ILE A 44 14.29 -7.75 3.87
N ALA A 45 14.71 -7.13 2.76
CA ALA A 45 13.83 -6.92 1.63
C ALA A 45 13.71 -8.25 0.87
N ALA A 46 12.49 -8.61 0.47
CA ALA A 46 12.24 -9.82 -0.29
C ALA A 46 12.77 -9.71 -1.73
N LEU A 47 12.77 -8.51 -2.32
CA LEU A 47 13.13 -8.27 -3.72
C LEU A 47 14.61 -8.54 -4.00
N PRO A 48 15.57 -7.98 -3.23
CA PRO A 48 16.98 -8.18 -3.54
C PRO A 48 17.41 -9.62 -3.30
N THR A 49 16.76 -10.32 -2.35
CA THR A 49 16.97 -11.76 -2.16
C THR A 49 16.51 -12.55 -3.38
N PHE A 50 15.31 -12.26 -3.88
CA PHE A 50 14.73 -12.92 -5.04
C PHE A 50 15.52 -12.67 -6.33
N LEU A 51 15.96 -11.44 -6.58
CA LEU A 51 16.77 -11.10 -7.73
C LEU A 51 18.13 -11.81 -7.68
N PHE A 52 18.77 -11.83 -6.50
CA PHE A 52 20.04 -12.52 -6.35
C PHE A 52 19.93 -14.02 -6.60
N SER A 53 18.91 -14.70 -6.04
CA SER A 53 18.71 -16.12 -6.32
C SER A 53 18.46 -16.37 -7.81
N ARG A 54 17.62 -15.55 -8.46
CA ARG A 54 17.35 -15.67 -9.90
C ARG A 54 18.57 -15.44 -10.78
N MET A 55 19.46 -14.52 -10.40
CA MET A 55 20.75 -14.37 -11.08
C MET A 55 21.60 -15.64 -10.95
N LEU A 56 21.64 -16.24 -9.77
CA LEU A 56 22.39 -17.47 -9.53
C LEU A 56 21.80 -18.70 -10.22
N ASP A 57 20.56 -18.63 -10.69
CA ASP A 57 19.93 -19.68 -11.50
C ASP A 57 20.26 -19.56 -13.00
N LEU A 58 20.93 -18.48 -13.45
CA LEU A 58 21.33 -18.34 -14.85
C LEU A 58 22.40 -19.38 -15.22
N GLU A 59 22.22 -20.08 -16.35
CA GLU A 59 23.17 -21.07 -16.87
C GLU A 59 24.39 -20.44 -17.55
N ASP A 60 24.23 -19.24 -18.13
CA ASP A 60 25.27 -18.55 -18.90
C ASP A 60 26.01 -17.50 -18.03
N ASP A 61 27.30 -17.75 -17.81
CA ASP A 61 28.19 -16.86 -17.04
C ASP A 61 28.33 -15.46 -17.67
N LYS A 62 28.20 -15.31 -18.99
CA LYS A 62 28.20 -14.00 -19.66
C LYS A 62 26.94 -13.21 -19.31
N LYS A 63 25.78 -13.87 -19.32
CA LYS A 63 24.51 -13.26 -18.88
C LYS A 63 24.53 -12.93 -17.40
N LEU A 64 25.13 -13.79 -16.57
CA LEU A 64 25.32 -13.52 -15.15
C LEU A 64 26.17 -12.25 -14.94
N ALA A 65 27.32 -12.16 -15.62
CA ALA A 65 28.20 -11.00 -15.53
C ALA A 65 27.52 -9.71 -16.02
N TYR A 66 26.78 -9.78 -17.13
CA TYR A 66 25.99 -8.67 -17.65
C TYR A 66 24.91 -8.21 -16.65
N SER A 67 24.12 -9.15 -16.15
CA SER A 67 23.04 -8.86 -15.18
C SER A 67 23.61 -8.26 -13.89
N ALA A 68 24.69 -8.83 -13.36
CA ALA A 68 25.37 -8.32 -12.17
C ALA A 68 25.90 -6.90 -12.39
N LYS A 69 26.46 -6.62 -13.56
CA LYS A 69 26.92 -5.27 -13.92
C LYS A 69 25.76 -4.29 -13.90
N LEU A 70 24.65 -4.60 -14.58
CA LEU A 70 23.47 -3.72 -14.61
C LEU A 70 22.92 -3.48 -13.20
N TYR A 71 22.66 -4.55 -12.43
CA TYR A 71 22.12 -4.43 -11.07
C TYR A 71 23.05 -3.69 -10.10
N SER A 72 24.37 -3.73 -10.33
CA SER A 72 25.32 -2.97 -9.51
C SER A 72 25.22 -1.45 -9.67
N GLN A 73 24.68 -1.02 -10.82
CA GLN A 73 24.51 0.38 -11.23
C GLN A 73 23.08 0.88 -11.02
N LEU A 74 22.09 -0.01 -10.97
CA LEU A 74 20.70 0.38 -10.71
C LEU A 74 20.55 0.98 -9.30
N ASP A 75 19.76 2.05 -9.19
CA ASP A 75 19.48 2.70 -7.91
C ASP A 75 18.04 2.52 -7.42
N PHE A 76 17.88 1.53 -6.56
CA PHE A 76 16.63 1.23 -5.88
C PHE A 76 16.50 1.93 -4.52
N HIS A 77 17.48 2.74 -4.09
CA HIS A 77 17.43 3.34 -2.75
C HIS A 77 16.44 4.52 -2.68
N SER A 78 16.17 5.18 -3.80
CA SER A 78 15.10 6.15 -4.01
C SER A 78 13.72 5.49 -4.20
N SER A 79 13.66 4.15 -4.26
CA SER A 79 12.48 3.40 -4.68
C SER A 79 11.52 3.02 -3.55
N THR A 80 11.69 3.55 -2.34
CA THR A 80 10.70 3.30 -1.27
C THR A 80 9.53 4.26 -1.38
N PHE A 81 8.31 3.75 -1.25
CA PHE A 81 7.10 4.57 -1.16
C PHE A 81 7.26 5.67 -0.09
N ASP A 82 6.81 6.90 -0.35
CA ASP A 82 7.03 8.01 0.58
C ASP A 82 6.56 7.67 2.01
N ALA A 83 7.48 7.77 2.96
CA ALA A 83 7.23 7.52 4.37
C ALA A 83 6.22 8.51 4.96
N ASN A 84 6.20 9.75 4.47
CA ASN A 84 5.27 10.79 4.90
C ASN A 84 3.85 10.45 4.48
N GLN A 85 3.64 10.02 3.23
CA GLN A 85 2.34 9.53 2.78
C GLN A 85 1.85 8.36 3.64
N ARG A 86 2.71 7.37 3.90
CA ARG A 86 2.36 6.22 4.77
C ARG A 86 1.96 6.66 6.18
N LYS A 87 2.65 7.65 6.75
CA LYS A 87 2.32 8.23 8.06
C LYS A 87 0.96 8.93 8.04
N ARG A 88 0.67 9.72 7.00
CA ARG A 88 -0.61 10.43 6.81
C ARG A 88 -1.78 9.45 6.82
N TYR A 89 -1.70 8.35 6.07
CA TYR A 89 -2.77 7.35 6.02
C TYR A 89 -2.96 6.59 7.33
N ARG A 90 -1.87 6.27 8.02
CA ARG A 90 -1.94 5.67 9.36
C ARG A 90 -2.65 6.60 10.34
N ASN A 91 -2.33 7.88 10.32
CA ASN A 91 -2.97 8.87 11.20
C ASN A 91 -4.46 9.01 10.90
N PHE A 92 -4.84 9.05 9.62
CA PHE A 92 -6.24 9.06 9.21
C PHE A 92 -7.01 7.83 9.72
N GLN A 93 -6.42 6.64 9.61
CA GLN A 93 -7.01 5.41 10.13
C GLN A 93 -7.22 5.47 11.65
N ILE A 94 -6.23 5.96 12.40
CA ILE A 94 -6.34 6.12 13.86
C ILE A 94 -7.49 7.09 14.22
N TYR A 95 -7.59 8.21 13.49
CA TYR A 95 -8.67 9.17 13.70
C TYR A 95 -10.04 8.54 13.44
N LEU A 96 -10.20 7.80 12.34
CA LEU A 96 -11.44 7.11 12.01
C LEU A 96 -11.81 6.07 13.08
N THR A 97 -10.84 5.36 13.65
CA THR A 97 -11.07 4.40 14.75
C THR A 97 -11.60 5.11 15.99
N TRP A 98 -10.99 6.23 16.39
CA TRP A 98 -11.46 7.01 17.53
C TRP A 98 -12.88 7.55 17.30
N LEU A 99 -13.15 8.06 16.11
CA LEU A 99 -14.48 8.55 15.75
C LEU A 99 -15.54 7.45 15.79
N PHE A 100 -15.20 6.25 15.31
CA PHE A 100 -16.07 5.07 15.42
C PHE A 100 -16.38 4.71 16.89
N ILE A 101 -15.35 4.69 17.75
CA ILE A 101 -15.54 4.41 19.18
C ILE A 101 -16.48 5.44 19.82
N VAL A 102 -16.25 6.73 19.55
CA VAL A 102 -17.11 7.81 20.08
C VAL A 102 -18.54 7.67 19.57
N PHE A 103 -18.74 7.40 18.27
CA PHE A 103 -20.07 7.21 17.69
C PHE A 103 -20.82 6.04 18.37
N VAL A 104 -20.15 4.90 18.55
CA VAL A 104 -20.74 3.73 19.23
C VAL A 104 -21.09 4.05 20.67
N LEU A 105 -20.21 4.73 21.41
CA LEU A 105 -20.45 5.10 22.81
C LEU A 105 -21.61 6.09 22.94
N VAL A 106 -21.61 7.19 22.18
CA VAL A 106 -22.64 8.22 22.25
C VAL A 106 -24.00 7.66 21.82
N GLY A 107 -24.05 6.94 20.70
CA GLY A 107 -25.28 6.31 20.24
C GLY A 107 -25.77 5.21 21.20
N GLY A 108 -24.85 4.45 21.81
CA GLY A 108 -25.17 3.43 22.81
C GLY A 108 -25.73 4.02 24.10
N ILE A 109 -25.12 5.09 24.63
CA ILE A 109 -25.65 5.83 25.78
C ILE A 109 -27.04 6.35 25.47
N TYR A 110 -27.23 6.96 24.30
CA TYR A 110 -28.54 7.48 23.93
C TYR A 110 -29.58 6.36 23.84
N ARG A 111 -29.28 5.27 23.12
CA ARG A 111 -30.18 4.13 22.95
C ARG A 111 -30.57 3.48 24.28
N HIS A 112 -29.62 3.26 25.18
CA HIS A 112 -29.86 2.45 26.39
C HIS A 112 -30.28 3.26 27.62
N HIS A 113 -29.97 4.55 27.67
CA HIS A 113 -30.28 5.38 28.84
C HIS A 113 -31.20 6.56 28.52
N VAL A 114 -31.02 7.22 27.37
CA VAL A 114 -31.78 8.46 27.06
C VAL A 114 -33.12 8.14 26.44
N LEU A 115 -33.14 7.28 25.42
CA LEU A 115 -34.35 6.90 24.68
C LEU A 115 -35.43 6.27 25.58
N PRO A 116 -35.13 5.29 26.48
CA PRO A 116 -36.15 4.69 27.34
C PRO A 116 -36.75 5.70 28.33
N ASN A 117 -35.95 6.67 28.80
CA ASN A 117 -36.45 7.72 29.67
C ASN A 117 -37.42 8.65 28.93
N PHE A 118 -37.14 8.98 27.67
CA PHE A 118 -38.10 9.70 26.84
C PHE A 118 -39.36 8.87 26.61
N GLU A 119 -39.25 7.59 26.26
CA GLU A 119 -40.42 6.72 26.08
C GLU A 119 -41.31 6.67 27.33
N ALA A 120 -40.71 6.62 28.53
CA ALA A 120 -41.43 6.69 29.79
C ALA A 120 -42.19 8.01 29.96
N VAL A 121 -41.56 9.15 29.68
CA VAL A 121 -42.20 10.48 29.76
C VAL A 121 -43.32 10.63 28.73
N TYR A 122 -43.14 10.15 27.49
CA TYR A 122 -44.18 10.16 26.47
C TYR A 122 -45.38 9.30 26.89
N ALA A 123 -45.13 8.15 27.52
CA ALA A 123 -46.18 7.28 28.05
C ALA A 123 -46.94 7.95 29.22
N GLU A 124 -46.26 8.65 30.12
CA GLU A 124 -46.88 9.42 31.21
C GLU A 124 -47.75 10.57 30.71
N LEU A 125 -47.36 11.21 29.60
CA LEU A 125 -48.10 12.31 28.98
C LEU A 125 -49.21 11.83 28.03
N GLU A 126 -49.38 10.51 27.86
CA GLU A 126 -50.31 9.90 26.89
C GLU A 126 -50.07 10.37 25.43
N ILE A 127 -48.84 10.79 25.11
CA ILE A 127 -48.46 11.24 23.76
C ILE A 127 -47.88 10.06 22.98
N SER A 128 -48.36 9.84 21.76
CA SER A 128 -47.80 8.81 20.88
C SER A 128 -46.34 9.12 20.53
N VAL A 129 -45.44 8.17 20.76
CA VAL A 129 -44.04 8.24 20.32
C VAL A 129 -43.99 8.41 18.80
N SER A 130 -43.25 9.41 18.33
CA SER A 130 -43.15 9.66 16.88
C SER A 130 -42.47 8.52 16.15
N ALA A 131 -42.91 8.21 14.92
CA ALA A 131 -42.30 7.15 14.09
C ALA A 131 -40.79 7.36 13.85
N SER A 132 -40.35 8.62 13.87
CA SER A 132 -38.95 9.04 13.78
C SER A 132 -38.10 8.63 14.99
N LEU A 133 -38.65 8.61 16.21
CA LEU A 133 -37.98 8.07 17.39
C LEU A 133 -37.71 6.56 17.24
N MET A 134 -38.65 5.84 16.62
CA MET A 134 -38.49 4.41 16.31
C MET A 134 -37.41 4.13 15.24
N THR A 135 -37.01 5.13 14.45
CA THR A 135 -35.93 4.97 13.46
C THR A 135 -34.51 5.05 14.04
N MET A 136 -34.36 5.44 15.31
CA MET A 136 -33.06 5.57 15.98
C MET A 136 -32.23 4.28 15.90
N ASP A 137 -32.88 3.13 16.10
CA ASP A 137 -32.22 1.83 16.01
C ASP A 137 -31.64 1.55 14.63
N SER A 138 -32.40 1.88 13.58
CA SER A 138 -31.95 1.73 12.19
C SER A 138 -30.79 2.68 11.88
N ILE A 139 -30.87 3.93 12.34
CA ILE A 139 -29.82 4.94 12.11
C ILE A 139 -28.54 4.58 12.86
N TRP A 140 -28.65 4.12 14.11
CA TRP A 140 -27.50 3.70 14.89
C TRP A 140 -26.82 2.46 14.28
N LEU A 141 -27.59 1.42 13.93
CA LEU A 141 -27.05 0.20 13.33
C LEU A 141 -26.46 0.45 11.93
N SER A 142 -27.14 1.23 11.09
CA SER A 142 -26.64 1.60 9.76
C SER A 142 -25.37 2.46 9.86
N GLY A 143 -25.29 3.38 10.83
CA GLY A 143 -24.10 4.17 11.11
C GLY A 143 -22.91 3.31 11.55
N ILE A 144 -23.14 2.35 12.46
CA ILE A 144 -22.13 1.37 12.86
C ILE A 144 -21.64 0.58 11.64
N PHE A 145 -22.56 0.07 10.82
CA PHE A 145 -22.22 -0.71 9.64
C PHE A 145 -21.40 0.12 8.63
N LEU A 146 -21.83 1.34 8.34
CA LEU A 146 -21.14 2.25 7.42
C LEU A 146 -19.74 2.60 7.92
N LEU A 147 -19.57 3.00 9.17
CA LEU A 147 -18.26 3.31 9.74
C LEU A 147 -17.35 2.08 9.83
N ALA A 148 -17.89 0.91 10.19
CA ALA A 148 -17.14 -0.34 10.20
C ALA A 148 -16.65 -0.72 8.79
N SER A 149 -17.50 -0.53 7.78
CA SER A 149 -17.13 -0.76 6.38
C SER A 149 -16.02 0.20 5.93
N ALA A 150 -16.10 1.49 6.29
CA ALA A 150 -15.08 2.48 6.00
C ALA A 150 -13.74 2.14 6.68
N LEU A 151 -13.78 1.70 7.95
CA LEU A 151 -12.63 1.21 8.68
C LEU A 151 -11.98 -0.01 8.02
N LEU A 152 -12.79 -0.96 7.56
CA LEU A 152 -12.29 -2.14 6.86
C LEU A 152 -11.61 -1.77 5.53
N ILE A 153 -12.23 -0.89 4.74
CA ILE A 153 -11.66 -0.39 3.47
C ILE A 153 -10.32 0.31 3.72
N THR A 154 -10.24 1.20 4.71
CA THR A 154 -8.99 1.92 5.03
C THR A 154 -7.90 0.98 5.55
N PHE A 155 -8.26 -0.03 6.34
CA PHE A 155 -7.32 -1.07 6.80
C PHE A 155 -6.73 -1.84 5.61
N ILE A 156 -7.60 -2.27 4.69
CA ILE A 156 -7.21 -2.97 3.47
C ILE A 156 -6.26 -2.10 2.61
N LEU A 157 -6.58 -0.83 2.42
CA LEU A 157 -5.75 0.10 1.66
C LEU A 157 -4.38 0.32 2.31
N ASN A 158 -4.33 0.50 3.62
CA ASN A 158 -3.06 0.63 4.36
C ASN A 158 -2.22 -0.66 4.25
N HIS A 159 -2.88 -1.83 4.31
CA HIS A 159 -2.22 -3.11 4.09
C HIS A 159 -1.63 -3.22 2.68
N PHE A 160 -2.39 -2.79 1.67
CA PHE A 160 -1.91 -2.73 0.29
C PHE A 160 -0.68 -1.83 0.17
N ILE A 161 -0.74 -0.58 0.65
CA ILE A 161 0.37 0.39 0.58
C ILE A 161 1.64 -0.16 1.25
N LYS A 162 1.50 -0.83 2.41
CA LYS A 162 2.63 -1.48 3.09
C LYS A 162 3.26 -2.63 2.28
N LYS A 163 2.50 -3.22 1.36
CA LYS A 163 2.92 -4.37 0.54
C LYS A 163 3.15 -4.04 -0.93
N VAL A 164 2.99 -2.80 -1.38
CA VAL A 164 3.25 -2.38 -2.77
C VAL A 164 4.62 -2.86 -3.23
N ASP A 165 5.66 -2.62 -2.42
CA ASP A 165 7.02 -3.07 -2.70
C ASP A 165 7.12 -4.58 -2.93
N ASN A 166 6.31 -5.39 -2.21
CA ASN A 166 6.27 -6.84 -2.38
C ASN A 166 5.49 -7.25 -3.64
N TYR A 167 4.46 -6.49 -4.01
CA TYR A 167 3.68 -6.74 -5.22
C TYR A 167 4.46 -6.45 -6.50
N ILE A 168 5.44 -5.54 -6.44
CA ILE A 168 6.43 -5.35 -7.50
C ILE A 168 7.29 -6.62 -7.70
N ILE A 169 7.53 -7.42 -6.66
CA ILE A 169 8.34 -8.65 -6.74
C ILE A 169 7.53 -9.81 -7.31
N LYS A 170 6.35 -10.01 -6.72
CA LYS A 170 5.45 -11.09 -7.01
C LYS A 170 4.08 -10.46 -7.26
N PRO A 171 3.75 -10.15 -8.53
CA PRO A 171 2.46 -9.56 -8.85
C PRO A 171 1.35 -10.45 -8.28
N ASN A 172 0.56 -9.86 -7.39
CA ASN A 172 -0.46 -10.60 -6.66
C ASN A 172 -1.65 -10.86 -7.58
N LYS A 173 -1.92 -12.14 -7.85
CA LYS A 173 -3.03 -12.57 -8.71
C LYS A 173 -4.33 -12.82 -7.95
N SER A 174 -4.37 -12.56 -6.64
CA SER A 174 -5.57 -12.77 -5.81
C SER A 174 -6.77 -11.95 -6.32
N ARG A 175 -7.97 -12.54 -6.25
CA ARG A 175 -9.23 -11.89 -6.62
C ARG A 175 -9.50 -10.65 -5.78
N LEU A 176 -9.20 -10.70 -4.47
CA LEU A 176 -9.38 -9.55 -3.58
C LEU A 176 -8.51 -8.37 -4.01
N PHE A 177 -7.24 -8.63 -4.35
CA PHE A 177 -6.33 -7.62 -4.87
C PHE A 177 -6.85 -6.96 -6.15
N ARG A 178 -7.47 -7.74 -7.04
CA ARG A 178 -8.06 -7.24 -8.29
C ARG A 178 -9.25 -6.30 -8.06
N ILE A 179 -10.03 -6.52 -7.00
CA ILE A 179 -11.20 -5.70 -6.64
C ILE A 179 -10.75 -4.37 -6.02
N ILE A 180 -9.80 -4.43 -5.09
CA ILE A 180 -9.33 -3.26 -4.34
C ILE A 180 -8.45 -2.35 -5.21
N VAL A 181 -7.57 -2.97 -6.02
CA VAL A 181 -6.54 -2.26 -6.78
C VAL A 181 -6.99 -2.10 -8.24
N PRO A 182 -7.13 -0.86 -8.73
CA PRO A 182 -7.57 -0.61 -10.09
C PRO A 182 -6.56 -1.13 -11.11
N GLY A 183 -7.06 -1.40 -12.33
CA GLY A 183 -6.24 -1.91 -13.42
C GLY A 183 -5.05 -1.01 -13.76
N LYS A 184 -5.19 0.31 -13.64
CA LYS A 184 -4.11 1.29 -13.90
C LYS A 184 -2.90 1.09 -12.97
N ILE A 185 -3.16 1.04 -11.66
CA ILE A 185 -2.13 0.79 -10.63
C ILE A 185 -1.48 -0.58 -10.82
N ARG A 186 -2.28 -1.60 -11.17
CA ARG A 186 -1.75 -2.94 -11.46
C ARG A 186 -0.80 -2.95 -12.66
N ARG A 187 -1.19 -2.29 -13.77
CA ARG A 187 -0.34 -2.16 -14.96
C ARG A 187 0.98 -1.45 -14.66
N GLN A 188 0.96 -0.42 -13.80
CA GLN A 188 2.19 0.27 -13.38
C GLN A 188 3.08 -0.63 -12.51
N ILE A 189 2.50 -1.37 -11.55
CA ILE A 189 3.24 -2.36 -10.76
C ILE A 189 3.88 -3.41 -11.69
N ASP A 190 3.13 -3.89 -12.68
CA ASP A 190 3.62 -4.86 -13.67
C ASP A 190 4.71 -4.26 -14.57
N ALA A 191 4.60 -2.99 -14.97
CA ALA A 191 5.60 -2.29 -15.76
C ALA A 191 6.92 -2.11 -14.98
N ILE A 192 6.83 -1.71 -13.71
CA ILE A 192 8.00 -1.63 -12.81
C ILE A 192 8.61 -3.02 -12.62
N HIS A 193 7.80 -4.05 -12.42
CA HIS A 193 8.27 -5.44 -12.32
C HIS A 193 9.06 -5.85 -13.57
N GLN A 194 8.52 -5.56 -14.76
CA GLN A 194 9.19 -5.88 -16.02
C GLN A 194 10.53 -5.16 -16.16
N LEU A 195 10.60 -3.86 -15.84
CA LEU A 195 11.84 -3.08 -15.85
C LEU A 195 12.90 -3.65 -14.89
N ILE A 196 12.48 -4.05 -13.69
CA ILE A 196 13.37 -4.64 -12.69
C ILE A 196 13.87 -6.02 -13.13
N MET A 197 13.02 -6.80 -13.79
CA MET A 197 13.36 -8.14 -14.29
C MET A 197 14.05 -8.11 -15.65
N ALA A 198 14.14 -6.95 -16.31
CA ALA A 198 14.68 -6.82 -17.66
C ALA A 198 16.11 -7.37 -17.84
N PRO A 199 17.05 -7.19 -16.89
CA PRO A 199 18.39 -7.77 -17.00
C PRO A 199 18.39 -9.31 -16.98
N LEU A 200 17.33 -9.92 -16.44
CA LEU A 200 17.13 -11.37 -16.31
C LEU A 200 16.17 -11.92 -17.37
N ALA A 201 15.61 -11.08 -18.24
CA ALA A 201 14.60 -11.49 -19.19
C ALA A 201 15.22 -12.31 -20.34
N SER A 202 14.44 -13.26 -20.86
CA SER A 202 14.79 -13.99 -22.07
C SER A 202 14.78 -13.07 -23.30
N ASN A 203 15.68 -13.32 -24.24
CA ASN A 203 15.75 -12.60 -25.51
C ASN A 203 14.38 -12.64 -26.23
N GLY A 204 13.96 -11.52 -26.80
CA GLY A 204 12.72 -11.42 -27.60
C GLY A 204 11.50 -10.87 -26.85
N THR A 205 11.64 -10.51 -25.57
CA THR A 205 10.61 -9.73 -24.88
C THR A 205 10.64 -8.26 -25.34
N PRO A 206 9.51 -7.53 -25.29
CA PRO A 206 9.48 -6.11 -25.64
C PRO A 206 10.51 -5.28 -24.88
N ILE A 207 10.79 -5.62 -23.62
CA ILE A 207 11.76 -4.90 -22.80
C ILE A 207 13.20 -5.18 -23.22
N THR A 208 13.51 -6.41 -23.66
CA THR A 208 14.84 -6.73 -24.23
C THR A 208 15.05 -6.05 -25.58
N GLN A 209 14.00 -5.82 -26.37
CA GLN A 209 14.10 -5.03 -27.60
C GLN A 209 14.43 -3.57 -27.30
N SER A 210 13.79 -2.98 -26.28
CA SER A 210 14.12 -1.63 -25.81
C SER A 210 15.56 -1.54 -25.29
N ILE A 211 16.03 -2.53 -24.52
CA ILE A 211 17.43 -2.58 -24.06
C ILE A 211 18.41 -2.66 -25.24
N ASN A 212 18.17 -3.56 -26.20
CA ASN A 212 19.02 -3.70 -27.37
C ASN A 212 19.07 -2.41 -28.20
N TRP A 213 17.95 -1.68 -28.28
CA TRP A 213 17.89 -0.38 -28.94
C TRP A 213 18.73 0.67 -28.18
N LEU A 214 18.66 0.71 -26.85
CA LEU A 214 19.50 1.61 -26.03
C LEU A 214 20.98 1.32 -26.23
N GLU A 215 21.36 0.04 -26.23
CA GLU A 215 22.75 -0.39 -26.46
C GLU A 215 23.24 -0.04 -27.88
N ALA A 216 22.39 -0.24 -28.89
CA ALA A 216 22.71 0.12 -30.28
C ALA A 216 22.98 1.63 -30.46
N ASN A 217 22.36 2.47 -29.63
CA ASN A 217 22.55 3.92 -29.64
C ASN A 217 23.62 4.41 -28.64
N GLN A 218 24.42 3.50 -28.06
CA GLN A 218 25.48 3.83 -27.09
C GLN A 218 24.99 4.55 -25.82
N LEU A 219 23.70 4.40 -25.49
CA LEU A 219 23.13 4.97 -24.27
C LEU A 219 23.45 4.10 -23.05
N ASN A 220 23.52 4.74 -21.88
CA ASN A 220 23.74 4.04 -20.62
C ASN A 220 22.47 3.33 -20.16
N VAL A 221 22.33 2.06 -20.51
CA VAL A 221 21.15 1.22 -20.19
C VAL A 221 20.76 1.28 -18.71
N ALA A 222 21.72 1.27 -17.79
CA ALA A 222 21.43 1.29 -16.36
C ALA A 222 20.80 2.63 -15.92
N GLU A 223 21.27 3.74 -16.49
CA GLU A 223 20.75 5.07 -16.22
C GLU A 223 19.33 5.26 -16.78
N GLU A 224 19.10 4.78 -18.00
CA GLU A 224 17.79 4.83 -18.64
C GLU A 224 16.76 3.96 -17.93
N ILE A 225 17.12 2.72 -17.54
CA ILE A 225 16.24 1.86 -16.75
C ILE A 225 15.94 2.51 -15.39
N ASN A 226 16.93 3.14 -14.74
CA ASN A 226 16.70 3.87 -13.50
C ASN A 226 15.70 5.02 -13.70
N ALA A 227 15.86 5.82 -14.76
CA ALA A 227 14.96 6.91 -15.09
C ALA A 227 13.53 6.40 -15.35
N MET A 228 13.38 5.32 -16.11
CA MET A 228 12.08 4.69 -16.38
C MET A 228 11.42 4.14 -15.11
N ILE A 229 12.19 3.48 -14.23
CA ILE A 229 11.68 2.98 -12.94
C ILE A 229 11.22 4.15 -12.07
N LEU A 230 12.01 5.22 -11.99
CA LEU A 230 11.69 6.40 -11.20
C LEU A 230 10.40 7.06 -11.70
N GLU A 231 10.27 7.23 -13.01
CA GLU A 231 9.07 7.82 -13.61
C GLU A 231 7.82 6.97 -13.35
N GLN A 232 7.89 5.67 -13.62
CA GLN A 232 6.75 4.77 -13.36
C GLN A 232 6.36 4.74 -11.89
N LYS A 233 7.34 4.85 -10.98
CA LYS A 233 7.10 4.95 -9.55
C LYS A 233 6.43 6.28 -9.18
N ASN A 234 6.87 7.41 -9.71
CA ASN A 234 6.24 8.71 -9.46
C ASN A 234 4.78 8.71 -9.92
N ILE A 235 4.50 8.15 -11.11
CA ILE A 235 3.14 7.99 -11.61
C ILE A 235 2.32 7.09 -10.66
N LEU A 236 2.88 5.96 -10.23
CA LEU A 236 2.23 5.04 -9.29
C LEU A 236 1.91 5.69 -7.95
N GLU A 237 2.86 6.43 -7.38
CA GLU A 237 2.70 7.17 -6.11
C GLU A 237 1.60 8.22 -6.24
N ASN A 238 1.60 9.01 -7.31
CA ASN A 238 0.59 10.03 -7.56
C ASN A 238 -0.81 9.43 -7.78
N ASP A 239 -0.91 8.33 -8.53
CA ASP A 239 -2.20 7.63 -8.75
C ASP A 239 -2.75 7.01 -7.45
N ILE A 240 -1.88 6.46 -6.60
CA ILE A 240 -2.26 5.99 -5.26
C ILE A 240 -2.71 7.16 -4.40
N GLU A 241 -1.96 8.26 -4.36
CA GLU A 241 -2.30 9.45 -3.57
C GLU A 241 -3.65 10.05 -3.98
N LYS A 242 -3.87 10.26 -5.27
CA LYS A 242 -5.13 10.79 -5.80
C LYS A 242 -6.33 9.92 -5.40
N ARG A 243 -6.18 8.59 -5.50
CA ARG A 243 -7.23 7.65 -5.07
C ARG A 243 -7.49 7.70 -3.58
N MET A 244 -6.43 7.71 -2.79
CA MET A 244 -6.54 7.77 -1.33
C MET A 244 -7.18 9.08 -0.89
N GLY A 245 -6.83 10.20 -1.52
CA GLY A 245 -7.46 11.50 -1.27
C GLY A 245 -8.96 11.47 -1.54
N TRP A 246 -9.37 10.86 -2.65
CA TRP A 246 -10.80 10.69 -2.97
C TRP A 246 -11.53 9.81 -1.94
N TYR A 247 -10.93 8.70 -1.50
CA TYR A 247 -11.51 7.85 -0.45
C TYR A 247 -11.63 8.59 0.89
N ILE A 248 -10.60 9.35 1.28
CA ILE A 248 -10.62 10.15 2.51
C ILE A 248 -11.76 11.18 2.44
N ALA A 249 -11.91 11.87 1.32
CA ALA A 249 -12.99 12.83 1.13
C ALA A 249 -14.38 12.17 1.21
N LEU A 250 -14.57 11.01 0.58
CA LEU A 250 -15.83 10.26 0.64
C LEU A 250 -16.16 9.82 2.08
N VAL A 251 -15.18 9.30 2.82
CA VAL A 251 -15.36 8.93 4.23
C VAL A 251 -15.69 10.16 5.08
N PHE A 252 -15.06 11.30 4.80
CA PHE A 252 -15.33 12.54 5.53
C PHE A 252 -16.77 13.03 5.32
N LEU A 253 -17.26 13.01 4.06
CA LEU A 253 -18.66 13.33 3.75
C LEU A 253 -19.63 12.37 4.44
N LEU A 254 -19.32 11.08 4.44
CA LEU A 254 -20.11 10.06 5.12
C LEU A 254 -20.18 10.30 6.63
N ILE A 255 -19.07 10.70 7.26
CA ILE A 255 -19.03 11.04 8.69
C ILE A 255 -19.91 12.25 8.98
N ILE A 256 -19.83 13.32 8.18
CA ILE A 256 -20.67 14.51 8.36
C ILE A 256 -22.15 14.12 8.28
N PHE A 257 -22.52 13.32 7.29
CA PHE A 257 -23.89 12.84 7.13
C PHE A 257 -24.36 12.02 8.34
N LEU A 258 -23.53 11.10 8.85
CA LEU A 258 -23.87 10.31 10.02
C LEU A 258 -24.01 11.14 11.30
N ILE A 259 -23.15 12.14 11.50
CA ILE A 259 -23.26 13.06 12.64
C ILE A 259 -24.54 13.87 12.52
N TYR A 260 -24.86 14.38 11.34
CA TYR A 260 -26.09 15.12 11.08
C TYR A 260 -27.33 14.28 11.41
N GLU A 261 -27.42 13.06 10.89
CA GLU A 261 -28.53 12.14 11.17
C GLU A 261 -28.64 11.82 12.66
N LEU A 262 -27.52 11.52 13.31
CA LEU A 262 -27.49 11.21 14.74
C LEU A 262 -27.99 12.39 15.58
N VAL A 263 -27.49 13.60 15.32
CA VAL A 263 -27.92 14.81 16.02
C VAL A 263 -29.40 15.08 15.78
N ASN A 264 -29.86 14.99 14.53
CA ASN A 264 -31.26 15.24 14.19
C ASN A 264 -32.21 14.33 14.98
N VAL A 265 -31.91 13.03 15.03
CA VAL A 265 -32.69 12.07 15.81
C VAL A 265 -32.59 12.33 17.31
N MET A 266 -31.40 12.65 17.81
CA MET A 266 -31.21 12.85 19.25
C MET A 266 -32.00 14.02 19.82
N TYR A 267 -32.13 15.11 19.05
CA TYR A 267 -32.82 16.33 19.49
C TYR A 267 -34.32 16.31 19.20
N LEU A 268 -34.78 15.46 18.28
CA LEU A 268 -36.19 15.38 17.90
C LEU A 268 -37.17 15.24 19.09
N PRO A 269 -36.90 14.39 20.11
CA PRO A 269 -37.85 14.18 21.20
C PRO A 269 -38.00 15.42 22.08
N ILE A 270 -36.94 16.20 22.22
CA ILE A 270 -36.92 17.46 22.98
C ILE A 270 -37.78 18.51 22.27
N PHE A 271 -37.61 18.65 20.95
CA PHE A 271 -38.42 19.58 20.17
C PHE A 271 -39.89 19.18 20.11
N GLN A 272 -40.19 17.89 20.01
CA GLN A 272 -41.56 17.39 20.02
C GLN A 272 -42.23 17.65 21.37
N LEU A 273 -41.58 17.33 22.50
CA LEU A 273 -42.10 17.65 23.83
C LEU A 273 -42.33 19.14 24.02
N GLY A 274 -41.37 19.98 23.58
CA GLY A 274 -41.49 21.43 23.67
C GLY A 274 -42.56 22.04 22.76
N ALA A 275 -43.02 21.33 21.72
CA ALA A 275 -44.11 21.77 20.86
C ALA A 275 -45.50 21.35 21.39
N THR A 276 -45.54 20.33 22.26
CA THR A 276 -46.78 19.80 22.85
C THR A 276 -47.13 20.41 24.22
N ILE A 277 -46.15 21.00 24.91
CA ILE A 277 -46.31 21.76 26.18
C ILE A 277 -46.62 23.22 25.85
#